data_AF-Q6RVG9-F1
#
_entry.id   AF-Q6RVG9-F1
#
_cell.length_a   1.000
_cell.length_b   1.000
_cell.length_c   1.000
_cell.angle_alpha   90.00
_cell.angle_beta   90.00
_cell.angle_gamma   90.00
#
_symmetry.space_group_name_H-M   'P 1'
#
loop_
_entity.id
_entity.type
_entity.pdbx_description
1 polymer ?
#
loop_
_entity_poly.entity_id
_entity_poly.type
_entity_poly.pdbx_seq_one_letter_code
_entity_poly.pdbx_strand_id
1 'polypeptide(L)'
;HEPKWNYDGSSTGQAPGEDSEVILYPQAIFRDPFRRGNNILVMCDAYTPAGEPIPTNKRHAAAKIFSHPDVVAEETWYGIEQEYTLLQREVNWPLGWPIGGFPGPQGPYYCGTGADKAFGRDIVDAHYKACLYAGINISGINGEVMPGQWEFQVGPAVGISSGDEVWVARYILERIAEIAGVVVSFDPKPIPGDWNGAGAHTNYSTKSMREDGGYEVIKKAIEKLSLKHKEHIAAYGEG
;
A
#
# COMPACT_ATOMS: atom_id res chain seq x y z
N HIS A 1 21.78 -14.13 -4.22
CA HIS A 1 21.58 -12.68 -4.33
C HIS A 1 21.24 -12.38 -5.77
N GLU A 2 20.08 -11.77 -6.02
CA GLU A 2 19.71 -11.29 -7.35
C GLU A 2 20.69 -10.18 -7.80
N PRO A 3 21.01 -10.08 -9.10
CA PRO A 3 21.89 -9.04 -9.59
C PRO A 3 21.28 -7.65 -9.39
N LYS A 4 22.13 -6.64 -9.14
CA LYS A 4 21.71 -5.24 -9.29
C LYS A 4 21.36 -4.99 -10.76
N TRP A 5 20.48 -4.03 -10.98
CA TRP A 5 20.13 -3.58 -12.32
C TRP A 5 20.05 -2.06 -12.35
N ASN A 6 19.66 -1.49 -13.47
CA ASN A 6 19.55 -0.06 -13.67
C ASN A 6 18.33 0.27 -14.54
N TYR A 7 17.90 1.52 -14.50
CA TYR A 7 16.88 2.06 -15.38
C TYR A 7 17.18 3.53 -15.70
N ASP A 8 16.46 4.06 -16.68
CA ASP A 8 16.52 5.47 -17.06
C ASP A 8 15.68 6.32 -16.10
N GLY A 9 16.35 6.94 -15.13
CA GLY A 9 15.76 7.83 -14.15
C GLY A 9 15.26 9.16 -14.74
N SER A 10 15.70 9.57 -15.93
CA SER A 10 15.18 10.79 -16.56
C SER A 10 13.73 10.59 -17.03
N SER A 11 13.40 9.38 -17.46
CA SER A 11 12.05 8.97 -17.85
C SER A 11 11.09 8.77 -16.66
N THR A 12 11.59 8.84 -15.42
CA THR A 12 10.79 8.74 -14.18
C THR A 12 10.91 9.97 -13.28
N GLY A 13 11.59 11.03 -13.75
CA GLY A 13 11.80 12.26 -12.97
C GLY A 13 12.73 12.09 -11.75
N GLN A 14 13.63 11.12 -11.78
CA GLN A 14 14.54 10.77 -10.68
C GLN A 14 16.00 11.11 -10.96
N ALA A 15 16.36 11.45 -12.20
CA ALA A 15 17.70 11.85 -12.61
C ALA A 15 17.65 12.83 -13.81
N PRO A 16 18.67 13.68 -14.02
CA PRO A 16 18.75 14.53 -15.22
C PRO A 16 19.05 13.70 -16.49
N GLY A 17 18.84 14.27 -17.67
CA GLY A 17 19.01 13.54 -18.95
C GLY A 17 20.47 13.19 -19.27
N GLU A 18 21.41 14.05 -18.88
CA GLU A 18 22.85 13.88 -19.10
C GLU A 18 23.52 12.85 -18.18
N ASP A 19 22.88 12.51 -17.06
CA ASP A 19 23.31 11.50 -16.08
C ASP A 19 22.07 10.76 -15.56
N SER A 20 21.47 9.97 -16.44
CA SER A 20 20.13 9.44 -16.24
C SER A 20 20.07 8.10 -15.51
N GLU A 21 21.21 7.46 -15.26
CA GLU A 21 21.25 6.11 -14.72
C GLU A 21 20.86 6.09 -13.23
N VAL A 22 19.90 5.24 -12.87
CA VAL A 22 19.55 4.92 -11.48
C VAL A 22 19.65 3.42 -11.26
N ILE A 23 20.30 3.02 -10.16
CA ILE A 23 20.60 1.63 -9.84
C ILE A 23 19.52 1.03 -8.93
N LEU A 24 19.01 -0.13 -9.31
CA LEU A 24 18.06 -0.95 -8.56
C LEU A 24 18.80 -1.96 -7.71
N TYR A 25 18.50 -1.96 -6.42
CA TYR A 25 19.04 -2.90 -5.44
C TYR A 25 17.90 -3.85 -5.03
N PRO A 26 17.99 -5.16 -5.31
CA PRO A 26 16.99 -6.13 -4.88
C PRO A 26 16.85 -6.20 -3.36
N GLN A 27 15.62 -6.12 -2.85
CA GLN A 27 15.34 -6.08 -1.41
C GLN A 27 14.43 -7.21 -0.93
N ALA A 28 13.36 -7.53 -1.68
CA ALA A 28 12.45 -8.62 -1.35
C ALA A 28 12.01 -9.35 -2.62
N ILE A 29 11.79 -10.67 -2.49
CA ILE A 29 11.40 -11.56 -3.59
C ILE A 29 10.04 -12.15 -3.28
N PHE A 30 9.14 -12.10 -4.25
CA PHE A 30 7.80 -12.68 -4.19
C PHE A 30 7.58 -13.58 -5.40
N ARG A 31 6.68 -14.56 -5.30
CA ARG A 31 6.29 -15.37 -6.48
C ARG A 31 5.47 -14.50 -7.44
N ASP A 32 5.72 -14.59 -8.74
CA ASP A 32 4.96 -13.84 -9.75
C ASP A 32 3.59 -14.51 -10.01
N PRO A 33 2.46 -13.92 -9.57
CA PRO A 33 1.14 -14.53 -9.75
C PRO A 33 0.66 -14.49 -11.21
N PHE A 34 1.27 -13.66 -12.06
CA PHE A 34 0.90 -13.50 -13.46
C PHE A 34 1.61 -14.53 -14.34
N ARG A 35 2.95 -14.63 -14.18
CA ARG A 35 3.78 -15.56 -14.97
C ARG A 35 3.80 -16.97 -14.40
N ARG A 36 3.54 -17.12 -13.09
CA ARG A 36 3.51 -18.40 -12.36
C ARG A 36 4.82 -19.21 -12.50
N GLY A 37 4.79 -20.47 -12.08
CA GLY A 37 5.97 -21.34 -12.11
C GLY A 37 7.07 -20.80 -11.20
N ASN A 38 8.31 -20.79 -11.70
CA ASN A 38 9.48 -20.32 -10.96
C ASN A 38 9.79 -18.82 -11.21
N ASN A 39 8.87 -18.08 -11.83
CA ASN A 39 9.05 -16.65 -12.06
C ASN A 39 8.78 -15.85 -10.77
N ILE A 40 9.48 -14.72 -10.62
CA ILE A 40 9.47 -13.91 -9.40
C ILE A 40 9.18 -12.44 -9.70
N LEU A 41 8.62 -11.76 -8.70
CA LEU A 41 8.63 -10.31 -8.58
C LEU A 41 9.74 -9.93 -7.61
N VAL A 42 10.45 -8.84 -7.93
CA VAL A 42 11.54 -8.33 -7.09
C VAL A 42 11.23 -6.89 -6.71
N MET A 43 11.01 -6.64 -5.43
CA MET A 43 10.92 -5.29 -4.88
C MET A 43 12.34 -4.75 -4.72
N CYS A 44 12.57 -3.54 -5.24
CA CYS A 44 13.87 -2.89 -5.21
C CYS A 44 13.78 -1.54 -4.50
N ASP A 45 14.91 -1.08 -3.96
CA ASP A 45 15.13 0.33 -3.70
C ASP A 45 16.17 0.91 -4.68
N ALA A 46 16.30 2.24 -4.70
CA ALA A 46 16.96 2.97 -5.77
C ALA A 46 18.12 3.84 -5.27
N TYR A 47 19.22 3.85 -6.02
CA TYR A 47 20.47 4.53 -5.71
C TYR A 47 21.07 5.20 -6.94
N THR A 48 21.87 6.23 -6.73
CA THR A 48 22.76 6.75 -7.78
C THR A 48 23.86 5.73 -8.13
N PRO A 49 24.55 5.86 -9.28
CA PRO A 49 25.71 5.02 -9.61
C PRO A 49 26.83 5.09 -8.56
N ALA A 50 26.93 6.20 -7.82
CA ALA A 50 27.88 6.37 -6.71
C ALA A 50 27.50 5.58 -5.43
N GLY A 51 26.30 4.98 -5.39
CA GLY A 51 25.82 4.19 -4.26
C GLY A 51 25.04 4.99 -3.21
N GLU A 52 24.63 6.23 -3.52
CA GLU A 52 23.84 7.07 -2.62
C GLU A 52 22.34 6.87 -2.84
N PRO A 53 21.50 6.76 -1.78
CA PRO A 53 20.05 6.61 -1.95
C PRO A 53 19.47 7.87 -2.57
N ILE A 54 18.69 7.73 -3.66
CA ILE A 54 18.07 8.89 -4.31
C ILE A 54 16.98 9.52 -3.40
N PRO A 55 16.58 10.80 -3.59
CA PRO A 55 15.67 11.49 -2.67
C PRO A 55 14.31 10.81 -2.44
N THR A 56 13.82 10.05 -3.43
CA THR A 56 12.56 9.29 -3.37
C THR A 56 12.73 7.90 -2.74
N ASN A 57 13.95 7.43 -2.46
CA ASN A 57 14.19 6.19 -1.72
C ASN A 57 13.93 6.40 -0.22
N LYS A 58 12.67 6.26 0.19
CA LYS A 58 12.28 6.31 1.61
C LYS A 58 12.60 5.03 2.38
N ARG A 59 12.76 3.91 1.66
CA ARG A 59 13.07 2.61 2.24
C ARG A 59 14.42 2.61 2.97
N HIS A 60 15.43 3.27 2.42
CA HIS A 60 16.77 3.32 3.02
C HIS A 60 16.77 3.91 4.44
N ALA A 61 16.04 5.01 4.67
CA ALA A 61 15.92 5.62 5.99
C ALA A 61 15.13 4.73 6.96
N ALA A 62 14.03 4.12 6.50
CA ALA A 62 13.25 3.17 7.29
C ALA A 62 14.09 1.94 7.69
N ALA A 63 14.89 1.40 6.76
CA ALA A 63 15.76 0.26 7.00
C ALA A 63 16.79 0.54 8.11
N LYS A 64 17.32 1.77 8.19
CA LYS A 64 18.21 2.18 9.30
C LYS A 64 17.49 2.15 10.65
N ILE A 65 16.26 2.65 10.73
CA ILE A 65 15.46 2.63 11.95
C ILE A 65 15.17 1.19 12.38
N PHE A 66 14.70 0.34 11.45
CA PHE A 66 14.39 -1.06 11.74
C PHE A 66 15.62 -1.94 11.97
N SER A 67 16.82 -1.48 11.62
CA SER A 67 18.09 -2.14 11.96
C SER A 67 18.65 -1.67 13.31
N HIS A 68 18.05 -0.66 13.95
CA HIS A 68 18.52 -0.20 15.25
C HIS A 68 18.27 -1.28 16.32
N PRO A 69 19.27 -1.68 17.13
CA PRO A 69 19.14 -2.79 18.08
C PRO A 69 17.92 -2.69 19.01
N ASP A 70 17.63 -1.49 19.54
CA ASP A 70 16.48 -1.26 20.42
C ASP A 70 15.14 -1.47 19.70
N VAL A 71 15.06 -1.17 18.40
CA VAL A 71 13.84 -1.37 17.60
C VAL A 71 13.69 -2.84 17.22
N VAL A 72 14.80 -3.51 16.87
CA VAL A 72 14.82 -4.95 16.60
C VAL A 72 14.34 -5.75 17.82
N ALA A 73 14.81 -5.40 19.01
CA ALA A 73 14.43 -6.06 20.26
C ALA A 73 12.93 -5.92 20.59
N GLU A 74 12.30 -4.84 20.14
CA GLU A 74 10.87 -4.58 20.34
C GLU A 74 9.96 -5.27 19.32
N GLU A 75 10.49 -5.97 18.30
CA GLU A 75 9.71 -6.75 17.32
C GLU A 75 8.43 -6.04 16.84
N THR A 76 8.61 -4.87 16.23
CA THR A 76 7.51 -3.98 15.82
C THR A 76 6.63 -4.64 14.75
N TRP A 77 5.34 -4.77 15.03
CA TRP A 77 4.33 -5.31 14.12
C TRP A 77 3.48 -4.19 13.54
N TYR A 78 3.16 -4.32 12.27
CA TYR A 78 2.31 -3.42 11.52
C TYR A 78 1.21 -4.20 10.81
N GLY A 79 -0.03 -3.70 10.89
CA GLY A 79 -1.15 -4.15 10.08
C GLY A 79 -1.72 -2.94 9.35
N ILE A 80 -1.57 -2.88 8.03
CA ILE A 80 -1.97 -1.71 7.23
C ILE A 80 -3.22 -2.06 6.43
N GLU A 81 -4.26 -1.24 6.61
CA GLU A 81 -5.55 -1.30 5.94
C GLU A 81 -5.52 -0.34 4.75
N GLN A 82 -5.34 -0.84 3.54
CA GLN A 82 -5.25 -0.02 2.33
C GLN A 82 -6.63 0.12 1.69
N GLU A 83 -7.23 1.29 1.80
CA GLU A 83 -8.42 1.63 1.02
C GLU A 83 -8.03 2.16 -0.36
N TYR A 84 -8.90 1.93 -1.35
CA TYR A 84 -8.73 2.41 -2.72
C TYR A 84 -10.07 2.49 -3.43
N THR A 85 -10.14 3.30 -4.49
CA THR A 85 -11.34 3.42 -5.33
C THR A 85 -11.05 2.95 -6.75
N LEU A 86 -11.96 2.13 -7.30
CA LEU A 86 -11.93 1.70 -8.69
C LEU A 86 -12.64 2.72 -9.57
N LEU A 87 -12.00 3.13 -10.66
CA LEU A 87 -12.48 4.16 -11.58
C LEU A 87 -12.59 3.61 -13.02
N GLN A 88 -13.62 4.07 -13.73
CA GLN A 88 -13.83 3.84 -15.15
C GLN A 88 -12.77 4.60 -15.94
N ARG A 89 -11.97 3.88 -16.74
CA ARG A 89 -10.81 4.43 -17.46
C ARG A 89 -11.13 5.67 -18.30
N GLU A 90 -12.22 5.65 -19.06
CA GLU A 90 -12.50 6.69 -20.07
C GLU A 90 -12.97 8.02 -19.47
N VAL A 91 -13.60 7.98 -18.30
CA VAL A 91 -14.29 9.14 -17.71
C VAL A 91 -13.75 9.52 -16.34
N ASN A 92 -12.79 8.75 -15.82
CA ASN A 92 -12.22 8.90 -14.48
C ASN A 92 -13.31 9.04 -13.39
N TRP A 93 -14.36 8.21 -13.50
CA TRP A 93 -15.53 8.21 -12.63
C TRP A 93 -15.67 6.86 -11.92
N PRO A 94 -16.16 6.77 -10.68
CA PRO A 94 -16.11 5.51 -9.94
C PRO A 94 -16.85 4.36 -10.64
N LEU A 95 -16.31 3.16 -10.49
CA LEU A 95 -16.84 1.95 -11.11
C LEU A 95 -18.25 1.67 -10.56
N GLY A 96 -19.20 1.41 -11.45
CA GLY A 96 -20.61 1.20 -11.10
C GLY A 96 -21.45 2.47 -10.98
N TRP A 97 -20.83 3.66 -11.07
CA TRP A 97 -21.57 4.92 -11.04
C TRP A 97 -22.10 5.28 -12.42
N PRO A 98 -23.32 5.88 -12.51
CA PRO A 98 -23.81 6.41 -13.77
C PRO A 98 -22.92 7.58 -14.23
N ILE A 99 -22.57 7.61 -15.52
CA ILE A 99 -21.76 8.68 -16.10
C ILE A 99 -22.50 10.02 -15.92
N GLY A 100 -21.84 11.01 -15.32
CA GLY A 100 -22.42 12.32 -15.03
C GLY A 100 -23.48 12.33 -13.92
N GLY A 101 -23.59 11.25 -13.15
CA GLY A 101 -24.53 11.14 -12.05
C GLY A 101 -23.96 10.40 -10.83
N PHE A 102 -24.84 10.18 -9.86
CA PHE A 102 -24.52 9.52 -8.59
C PHE A 102 -25.40 8.28 -8.42
N PRO A 103 -24.91 7.22 -7.75
CA PRO A 103 -25.73 6.11 -7.32
C PRO A 103 -26.63 6.54 -6.14
N GLY A 104 -27.35 5.59 -5.53
CA GLY A 104 -28.06 5.85 -4.27
C GLY A 104 -27.10 6.29 -3.15
N PRO A 105 -27.62 6.90 -2.07
CA PRO A 105 -26.78 7.35 -0.95
C PRO A 105 -26.01 6.19 -0.30
N GLN A 106 -24.91 6.52 0.37
CA GLN A 106 -24.10 5.56 1.14
C GLN A 106 -24.94 4.82 2.18
N GLY A 107 -24.59 3.56 2.46
CA GLY A 107 -25.33 2.69 3.38
C GLY A 107 -25.33 1.21 2.97
N PRO A 108 -25.85 0.85 1.78
CA PRO A 108 -25.95 -0.55 1.37
C PRO A 108 -24.66 -1.15 0.81
N TYR A 109 -23.61 -0.34 0.60
CA TYR A 109 -22.39 -0.74 -0.11
C TYR A 109 -21.36 -1.44 0.78
N TYR A 110 -21.19 -0.97 2.02
CA TYR A 110 -20.23 -1.55 2.97
C TYR A 110 -20.54 -3.03 3.21
N CYS A 111 -19.56 -3.89 2.95
CA CYS A 111 -19.71 -5.35 2.97
C CYS A 111 -20.92 -5.89 2.15
N GLY A 112 -21.42 -5.12 1.20
CA GLY A 112 -22.62 -5.42 0.42
C GLY A 112 -22.41 -6.56 -0.58
N THR A 113 -23.50 -7.25 -0.92
CA THR A 113 -23.52 -8.28 -1.98
C THR A 113 -24.68 -8.01 -2.94
N GLY A 114 -24.43 -8.23 -4.24
CA GLY A 114 -25.39 -7.97 -5.32
C GLY A 114 -24.82 -7.03 -6.37
N ALA A 115 -25.29 -7.17 -7.62
CA ALA A 115 -24.84 -6.36 -8.75
C ALA A 115 -25.17 -4.87 -8.61
N ASP A 116 -26.11 -4.54 -7.73
CA ASP A 116 -26.53 -3.17 -7.37
C ASP A 116 -25.69 -2.54 -6.24
N LYS A 117 -24.76 -3.29 -5.64
CA LYS A 117 -24.02 -2.87 -4.43
C LYS A 117 -22.51 -3.04 -4.54
N ALA A 118 -22.04 -4.16 -5.12
CA ALA A 118 -20.63 -4.54 -5.12
C ALA A 118 -20.03 -4.45 -6.53
N PHE A 119 -19.31 -3.37 -6.83
CA PHE A 119 -18.73 -3.10 -8.14
C PHE A 119 -17.23 -3.41 -8.15
N GLY A 120 -16.78 -4.35 -8.99
CA GLY A 120 -15.36 -4.72 -9.12
C GLY A 120 -14.87 -5.85 -8.20
N ARG A 121 -15.79 -6.69 -7.68
CA ARG A 121 -15.42 -7.83 -6.81
C ARG A 121 -14.51 -8.84 -7.51
N ASP A 122 -14.60 -8.97 -8.82
CA ASP A 122 -13.72 -9.80 -9.64
C ASP A 122 -12.24 -9.37 -9.53
N ILE A 123 -11.97 -8.06 -9.57
CA ILE A 123 -10.64 -7.48 -9.35
C ILE A 123 -10.16 -7.80 -7.93
N VAL A 124 -11.04 -7.58 -6.93
CA VAL A 124 -10.71 -7.74 -5.50
C VAL A 124 -10.39 -9.21 -5.18
N ASP A 125 -11.22 -10.15 -5.58
CA ASP A 125 -11.02 -11.58 -5.31
C ASP A 125 -9.81 -12.14 -6.08
N ALA A 126 -9.52 -11.63 -7.28
CA ALA A 126 -8.32 -11.97 -8.03
C ALA A 126 -7.06 -11.45 -7.33
N HIS A 127 -7.09 -10.19 -6.85
CA HIS A 127 -6.01 -9.57 -6.09
C HIS A 127 -5.70 -10.33 -4.81
N TYR A 128 -6.73 -10.69 -4.04
CA TYR A 128 -6.53 -11.43 -2.80
C TYR A 128 -5.81 -12.76 -3.03
N LYS A 129 -6.25 -13.54 -4.03
CA LYS A 129 -5.60 -14.81 -4.40
C LYS A 129 -4.18 -14.60 -4.94
N ALA A 130 -3.96 -13.53 -5.71
CA ALA A 130 -2.64 -13.21 -6.26
C ALA A 130 -1.64 -12.83 -5.15
N CYS A 131 -2.05 -12.05 -4.16
CA CYS A 131 -1.24 -11.72 -2.99
C CYS A 131 -0.89 -12.96 -2.16
N LEU A 132 -1.87 -13.83 -1.88
CA LEU A 132 -1.64 -15.10 -1.18
C LEU A 132 -0.65 -16.00 -1.95
N TYR A 133 -0.80 -16.11 -3.27
CA TYR A 133 0.14 -16.84 -4.12
C TYR A 133 1.55 -16.24 -4.06
N ALA A 134 1.65 -14.92 -4.17
CA ALA A 134 2.91 -14.18 -4.14
C ALA A 134 3.68 -14.36 -2.82
N GLY A 135 2.96 -14.68 -1.74
CA GLY A 135 3.51 -14.83 -0.38
C GLY A 135 3.40 -13.55 0.45
N ILE A 136 2.56 -12.60 0.04
CA ILE A 136 2.21 -11.42 0.84
C ILE A 136 1.30 -11.87 1.97
N ASN A 137 1.55 -11.37 3.19
CA ASN A 137 0.73 -11.63 4.37
C ASN A 137 -0.56 -10.78 4.36
N ILE A 138 -1.35 -10.96 3.30
CA ILE A 138 -2.67 -10.34 3.18
C ILE A 138 -3.64 -11.04 4.14
N SER A 139 -4.27 -10.27 5.02
CA SER A 139 -5.08 -10.81 6.14
C SER A 139 -6.58 -10.68 5.95
N GLY A 140 -7.02 -9.84 5.02
CA GLY A 140 -8.43 -9.68 4.70
C GLY A 140 -8.70 -8.70 3.57
N ILE A 141 -9.97 -8.63 3.20
CA ILE A 141 -10.56 -7.70 2.23
C ILE A 141 -12.00 -7.38 2.62
N ASN A 142 -12.50 -6.21 2.25
CA ASN A 142 -13.91 -5.85 2.35
C ASN A 142 -14.31 -4.80 1.30
N GLY A 143 -15.61 -4.75 0.98
CA GLY A 143 -16.18 -3.63 0.25
C GLY A 143 -16.40 -2.45 1.20
N GLU A 144 -15.97 -1.26 0.79
CA GLU A 144 -16.02 -0.06 1.63
C GLU A 144 -17.34 0.71 1.49
N VAL A 145 -17.48 1.79 2.27
CA VAL A 145 -18.71 2.58 2.37
C VAL A 145 -19.10 3.24 1.04
N MET A 146 -18.13 3.77 0.28
CA MET A 146 -18.40 4.38 -1.02
C MET A 146 -18.55 3.30 -2.11
N PRO A 147 -19.56 3.36 -2.98
CA PRO A 147 -19.73 2.39 -4.06
C PRO A 147 -18.54 2.42 -5.02
N GLY A 148 -17.89 1.27 -5.22
CA GLY A 148 -16.65 1.16 -6.01
C GLY A 148 -15.37 1.35 -5.20
N GLN A 149 -15.47 1.63 -3.90
CA GLN A 149 -14.37 1.64 -2.94
C GLN A 149 -14.22 0.27 -2.28
N TRP A 150 -12.97 -0.10 -2.02
CA TRP A 150 -12.59 -1.39 -1.44
C TRP A 150 -11.40 -1.22 -0.51
N GLU A 151 -11.17 -2.23 0.32
CA GLU A 151 -10.04 -2.31 1.22
C GLU A 151 -9.36 -3.69 1.15
N PHE A 152 -8.04 -3.70 1.30
CA PHE A 152 -7.29 -4.91 1.66
C PHE A 152 -6.37 -4.65 2.86
N GLN A 153 -6.18 -5.65 3.71
CA GLN A 153 -5.31 -5.55 4.88
C GLN A 153 -4.04 -6.38 4.69
N VAL A 154 -2.87 -5.81 5.00
CA VAL A 154 -1.58 -6.52 5.03
C VAL A 154 -1.03 -6.53 6.45
N GLY A 155 -0.81 -7.72 7.00
CA GLY A 155 -0.17 -7.92 8.29
C GLY A 155 -0.92 -8.89 9.22
N PRO A 156 -0.35 -9.17 10.40
CA PRO A 156 0.78 -8.47 10.99
C PRO A 156 2.11 -8.78 10.28
N ALA A 157 2.85 -7.73 9.91
CA ALA A 157 4.18 -7.81 9.29
C ALA A 157 5.22 -7.08 10.15
N VAL A 158 6.46 -7.57 10.18
CA VAL A 158 7.50 -7.07 11.09
C VAL A 158 8.38 -6.02 10.41
N GLY A 159 8.47 -4.83 11.02
CA GLY A 159 9.40 -3.78 10.61
C GLY A 159 9.38 -3.48 9.11
N ILE A 160 10.55 -3.57 8.47
CA ILE A 160 10.75 -3.18 7.05
C ILE A 160 9.89 -4.01 6.07
N SER A 161 9.55 -5.26 6.42
CA SER A 161 8.75 -6.14 5.56
C SER A 161 7.34 -5.60 5.31
N SER A 162 6.75 -4.88 6.28
CA SER A 162 5.42 -4.29 6.12
C SER A 162 5.37 -3.31 4.94
N GLY A 163 6.38 -2.45 4.80
CA GLY A 163 6.48 -1.53 3.67
C GLY A 163 6.67 -2.28 2.35
N ASP A 164 7.58 -3.26 2.33
CA ASP A 164 7.87 -4.06 1.13
C ASP A 164 6.61 -4.79 0.62
N GLU A 165 5.87 -5.42 1.53
CA GLU A 165 4.65 -6.16 1.21
C GLU A 165 3.51 -5.26 0.72
N VAL A 166 3.27 -4.11 1.35
CA VAL A 166 2.22 -3.17 0.91
C VAL A 166 2.54 -2.61 -0.49
N TRP A 167 3.79 -2.25 -0.77
CA TRP A 167 4.18 -1.77 -2.09
C TRP A 167 3.97 -2.82 -3.19
N VAL A 168 4.32 -4.08 -2.92
CA VAL A 168 4.07 -5.16 -3.90
C VAL A 168 2.59 -5.52 -3.98
N ALA A 169 1.82 -5.42 -2.89
CA ALA A 169 0.37 -5.59 -2.92
C ALA A 169 -0.31 -4.54 -3.80
N ARG A 170 0.11 -3.27 -3.71
CA ARG A 170 -0.36 -2.19 -4.59
C ARG A 170 0.01 -2.44 -6.06
N TYR A 171 1.24 -2.89 -6.33
CA TYR A 171 1.66 -3.27 -7.68
C TYR A 171 0.80 -4.38 -8.28
N ILE A 172 0.51 -5.44 -7.51
CA ILE A 172 -0.33 -6.54 -7.97
C ILE A 172 -1.77 -6.05 -8.22
N LEU A 173 -2.31 -5.18 -7.36
CA LEU A 173 -3.66 -4.60 -7.53
C LEU A 173 -3.76 -3.83 -8.84
N GLU A 174 -2.83 -2.91 -9.10
CA GLU A 174 -2.84 -2.07 -10.30
C GLU A 174 -2.66 -2.91 -11.57
N ARG A 175 -1.81 -3.96 -11.53
CA ARG A 175 -1.63 -4.90 -12.65
C ARG A 175 -2.87 -5.76 -12.93
N ILE A 176 -3.67 -6.07 -11.91
CA ILE A 176 -4.96 -6.77 -12.11
C ILE A 176 -6.01 -5.81 -12.67
N ALA A 177 -6.04 -4.58 -12.17
CA ALA A 177 -6.93 -3.55 -12.70
C ALA A 177 -6.59 -3.19 -14.17
N GLU A 178 -5.30 -3.19 -14.54
CA GLU A 178 -4.83 -3.08 -15.93
C GLU A 178 -5.46 -4.16 -16.83
N ILE A 179 -5.47 -5.42 -16.40
CA ILE A 179 -6.09 -6.53 -17.14
C ILE A 179 -7.61 -6.32 -17.28
N ALA A 180 -8.24 -5.74 -16.27
CA ALA A 180 -9.67 -5.43 -16.27
C ALA A 180 -10.04 -4.13 -17.01
N GLY A 181 -9.06 -3.32 -17.43
CA GLY A 181 -9.31 -2.01 -18.04
C GLY A 181 -9.88 -0.97 -17.05
N VAL A 182 -9.56 -1.10 -15.77
CA VAL A 182 -10.03 -0.24 -14.66
C VAL A 182 -8.85 0.53 -14.08
N VAL A 183 -9.08 1.76 -13.64
CA VAL A 183 -8.08 2.60 -12.97
C VAL A 183 -8.21 2.46 -11.46
N VAL A 184 -7.09 2.39 -10.75
CA VAL A 184 -7.06 2.39 -9.27
C VAL A 184 -6.65 3.79 -8.81
N SER A 185 -7.37 4.32 -7.83
CA SER A 185 -6.97 5.55 -7.15
C SER A 185 -6.73 5.30 -5.67
N PHE A 186 -5.58 5.79 -5.19
CA PHE A 186 -5.23 5.91 -3.77
C PHE A 186 -5.38 7.35 -3.27
N ASP A 187 -6.03 8.22 -4.05
CA ASP A 187 -6.34 9.60 -3.63
C ASP A 187 -7.23 9.56 -2.35
N PRO A 188 -6.92 10.35 -1.31
CA PRO A 188 -7.64 10.30 -0.05
C PRO A 188 -9.08 10.83 -0.16
N LYS A 189 -9.41 11.57 -1.22
CA LYS A 189 -10.75 12.11 -1.48
C LYS A 189 -11.07 12.10 -2.98
N PRO A 190 -11.33 10.93 -3.58
CA PRO A 190 -11.47 10.80 -5.03
C PRO A 190 -12.72 11.49 -5.56
N ILE A 191 -13.76 11.65 -4.73
CA ILE A 191 -14.99 12.37 -5.08
C ILE A 191 -15.31 13.40 -3.98
N PRO A 192 -15.52 14.68 -4.32
CA PRO A 192 -15.89 15.70 -3.35
C PRO A 192 -17.33 15.51 -2.82
N GLY A 193 -17.62 16.12 -1.68
CA GLY A 193 -18.93 16.07 -1.05
C GLY A 193 -19.09 14.91 -0.06
N ASP A 194 -20.33 14.44 0.09
CA ASP A 194 -20.76 13.48 1.12
C ASP A 194 -20.51 12.01 0.73
N TRP A 195 -19.30 11.75 0.24
CA TRP A 195 -18.78 10.42 -0.08
C TRP A 195 -17.56 10.14 0.79
N ASN A 196 -17.37 8.90 1.23
CA ASN A 196 -16.23 8.57 2.06
C ASN A 196 -14.89 8.85 1.35
N GLY A 197 -13.88 9.25 2.14
CA GLY A 197 -12.50 9.31 1.67
C GLY A 197 -11.83 7.94 1.74
N ALA A 198 -10.59 7.86 1.27
CA ALA A 198 -9.77 6.65 1.33
C ALA A 198 -8.64 6.80 2.37
N GLY A 199 -8.59 5.87 3.32
CA GLY A 199 -7.57 5.79 4.36
C GLY A 199 -6.45 4.77 4.10
N ALA A 200 -5.44 4.83 4.96
CA ALA A 200 -4.40 3.81 5.08
C ALA A 200 -4.15 3.50 6.57
N HIS A 201 -5.17 3.03 7.30
CA HIS A 201 -5.06 2.86 8.75
C HIS A 201 -3.90 1.93 9.09
N THR A 202 -3.11 2.33 10.09
CA THR A 202 -1.92 1.58 10.50
C THR A 202 -2.08 1.10 11.94
N ASN A 203 -2.39 -0.17 12.08
CA ASN A 203 -2.34 -0.89 13.34
C ASN A 203 -0.88 -1.14 13.72
N TYR A 204 -0.54 -0.96 15.00
CA TYR A 204 0.84 -1.04 15.48
C TYR A 204 0.92 -1.71 16.85
N SER A 205 1.94 -2.57 17.03
CA SER A 205 2.33 -3.02 18.37
C SER A 205 3.83 -3.30 18.45
N THR A 206 4.37 -3.24 19.67
CA THR A 206 5.68 -3.81 19.99
C THR A 206 5.52 -5.07 20.84
N LYS A 207 6.60 -5.82 21.03
CA LYS A 207 6.66 -6.95 21.94
C LYS A 207 6.18 -6.57 23.34
N SER A 208 6.71 -5.47 23.89
CA SER A 208 6.31 -4.94 25.19
C SER A 208 4.82 -4.54 25.26
N MET A 209 4.19 -4.13 24.16
CA MET A 209 2.75 -3.86 24.12
C MET A 209 1.89 -5.12 24.11
N ARG A 210 2.42 -6.24 23.60
CA ARG A 210 1.71 -7.53 23.49
C ARG A 210 1.84 -8.39 24.75
N GLU A 211 2.79 -8.08 25.63
CA GLU A 211 3.03 -8.78 26.90
C GLU A 211 2.13 -8.25 28.05
N ASP A 212 2.18 -8.94 29.19
CA ASP A 212 1.41 -8.57 30.39
C ASP A 212 1.72 -7.15 30.85
N GLY A 213 0.67 -6.34 31.05
CA GLY A 213 0.80 -4.91 31.37
C GLY A 213 1.06 -4.00 30.16
N GLY A 214 1.08 -4.54 28.94
CA GLY A 214 1.35 -3.82 27.70
C GLY A 214 0.41 -2.65 27.40
N TYR A 215 -0.79 -2.61 27.98
CA TYR A 215 -1.71 -1.47 27.84
C TYR A 215 -1.12 -0.15 28.36
N GLU A 216 -0.30 -0.19 29.42
CA GLU A 216 0.40 1.00 29.91
C GLU A 216 1.51 1.45 28.94
N VAL A 217 2.10 0.53 28.18
CA VAL A 217 3.04 0.84 27.09
C VAL A 217 2.31 1.50 25.92
N ILE A 218 1.09 1.03 25.59
CA ILE A 218 0.24 1.63 24.55
C ILE A 218 -0.11 3.07 24.90
N LYS A 219 -0.55 3.36 26.13
CA LYS A 219 -0.84 4.74 26.57
C LYS A 219 0.37 5.67 26.40
N LYS A 220 1.56 5.22 26.84
CA LYS A 220 2.81 5.98 26.68
C LYS A 220 3.15 6.23 25.21
N ALA A 221 2.86 5.28 24.32
CA ALA A 221 3.05 5.47 22.89
C ALA A 221 2.09 6.53 22.33
N ILE A 222 0.80 6.47 22.69
CA ILE A 222 -0.20 7.48 22.28
C ILE A 222 0.19 8.88 22.78
N GLU A 223 0.66 9.01 24.03
CA GLU A 223 1.17 10.28 24.55
C GLU A 223 2.31 10.83 23.69
N LYS A 224 3.28 9.99 23.32
CA LYS A 224 4.38 10.40 22.42
C LYS A 224 3.89 10.80 21.02
N LEU A 225 2.94 10.05 20.45
CA LEU A 225 2.32 10.38 19.15
C LEU A 225 1.61 11.74 19.22
N SER A 226 0.93 12.04 20.33
CA SER A 226 0.20 13.32 20.49
C SER A 226 1.11 14.55 20.42
N LEU A 227 2.35 14.43 20.92
CA LEU A 227 3.36 15.49 20.89
C LEU A 227 3.94 15.72 19.50
N LYS A 228 3.77 14.76 18.59
CA LYS A 228 4.33 14.76 17.23
C LYS A 228 3.27 14.79 16.13
N HIS A 229 2.02 15.05 16.50
CA HIS A 229 0.87 15.00 15.59
C HIS A 229 1.09 15.84 14.31
N LYS A 230 1.52 17.11 14.44
CA LYS A 230 1.76 17.98 13.27
C LYS A 230 2.84 17.44 12.33
N GLU A 231 3.91 16.89 12.90
CA GLU A 231 5.02 16.31 12.14
C GLU A 231 4.56 15.04 11.41
N HIS A 232 3.71 14.22 12.03
CA HIS A 232 3.14 13.02 11.42
C HIS A 232 2.15 13.36 10.30
N ILE A 233 1.25 14.33 10.50
CA ILE A 233 0.31 14.77 9.46
C ILE A 233 1.05 15.19 8.20
N ALA A 234 2.17 15.93 8.33
CA ALA A 234 2.99 16.32 7.18
C ALA A 234 3.63 15.15 6.41
N ALA A 235 3.63 13.94 6.98
CA ALA A 235 4.18 12.72 6.37
C ALA A 235 3.11 11.66 6.05
N TYR A 236 1.82 11.91 6.33
CA TYR A 236 0.72 10.94 6.16
C TYR A 236 0.02 11.01 4.81
N GLY A 237 0.62 11.72 3.84
CA GLY A 237 0.07 11.92 2.50
C GLY A 237 -0.36 13.37 2.28
N GLU A 238 -0.45 13.75 1.00
CA GLU A 238 -0.98 15.04 0.56
C GLU A 238 -2.47 14.87 0.20
N GLY A 239 -3.32 15.84 0.52
CA GLY A 239 -4.77 15.82 0.22
C GLY A 239 -5.63 16.57 1.23
#